data_AF-A0A497RNG0-F1
#
_entry.id   AF-A0A497RNG0-F1
#
_cell.length_a   1.000
_cell.length_b   1.000
_cell.length_c   1.000
_cell.angle_alpha   90.00
_cell.angle_beta   90.00
_cell.angle_gamma   90.00
#
_symmetry.space_group_name_H-M   'P 1'
#
loop_
_entity.id
_entity.type
_entity.pdbx_description
1 polymer ?
#
loop_
_entity_poly.entity_id
_entity_poly.type
_entity_poly.pdbx_seq_one_letter_code
_entity_poly.pdbx_strand_id
1 'polypeptide(L)' 'MEIRSPVDCDSLRDLKVGDEVYVTGNILTARDLAHRRIIEYLEEGRELPFEIDRSIIYHCGPLIKDGKVLSAGPTTS' A
#
# COMPACT_ATOMS: atom_id res chain seq x y z
N MET A 1 8.91 -13.33 -8.85
CA MET A 1 7.46 -13.62 -8.67
C MET A 1 6.66 -12.36 -8.94
N GLU A 2 5.45 -12.45 -9.50
CA GLU A 2 4.56 -11.28 -9.71
C GLU A 2 3.39 -11.34 -8.72
N ILE A 3 3.18 -10.25 -7.98
CA ILE A 3 1.99 -10.04 -7.13
C ILE A 3 1.12 -8.98 -7.78
N ARG A 4 -0.18 -9.27 -7.88
CA ARG A 4 -1.17 -8.33 -8.43
C ARG A 4 -2.07 -7.80 -7.34
N SER A 5 -2.43 -6.52 -7.45
CA SER A 5 -3.38 -5.85 -6.56
C SER A 5 -4.78 -5.83 -7.20
N PRO A 6 -5.87 -6.16 -6.48
CA PRO A 6 -5.90 -6.60 -5.07
C PRO A 6 -5.28 -7.98 -4.85
N VAL A 7 -4.60 -8.16 -3.72
CA VAL A 7 -3.81 -9.37 -3.46
C VAL A 7 -4.68 -10.59 -3.14
N ASP A 8 -4.23 -11.75 -3.60
CA ASP A 8 -4.72 -13.03 -3.13
C ASP A 8 -3.89 -13.48 -1.91
N CYS A 9 -4.53 -13.58 -0.74
CA CYS A 9 -3.86 -13.93 0.51
C CYS A 9 -3.22 -15.32 0.48
N ASP A 10 -3.77 -16.27 -0.30
CA ASP A 10 -3.19 -17.60 -0.41
C ASP A 10 -1.87 -17.56 -1.18
N SER A 11 -1.81 -16.80 -2.28
CA SER A 11 -0.57 -16.58 -3.05
C SER A 11 0.56 -15.93 -2.23
N LEU A 12 0.24 -15.15 -1.18
CA LEU A 12 1.23 -14.52 -0.31
C LEU A 12 1.89 -15.49 0.67
N ARG A 13 1.24 -16.61 0.99
CA ARG A 13 1.76 -17.61 1.96
C ARG A 13 2.97 -18.38 1.44
N ASP A 14 3.12 -18.44 0.12
CA ASP A 14 4.23 -19.14 -0.53
C ASP A 14 5.53 -18.31 -0.55
N LEU A 15 5.47 -17.02 -0.22
CA LEU A 15 6.61 -16.12 -0.19
C LEU A 15 7.62 -16.51 0.90
N LYS A 16 8.90 -16.52 0.52
CA LYS A 16 10.01 -16.78 1.42
C LYS A 16 10.93 -15.57 1.49
N VAL A 17 11.66 -15.47 2.61
CA VAL A 17 12.66 -14.43 2.79
C VAL A 17 13.75 -14.58 1.72
N GLY A 18 14.03 -13.48 1.02
CA GLY A 18 15.00 -13.44 -0.08
C GLY A 18 14.38 -13.58 -1.47
N ASP A 19 13.08 -13.84 -1.58
CA ASP A 19 12.41 -13.89 -2.87
C ASP A 19 12.34 -12.49 -3.53
N GLU A 20 12.66 -12.44 -4.82
CA GLU A 20 12.45 -11.25 -5.64
C GLU A 20 10.99 -11.17 -6.14
N VAL A 21 10.35 -10.06 -5.83
CA VAL A 21 8.93 -9.82 -6.07
C VAL A 21 8.74 -8.55 -6.88
N TYR A 22 7.90 -8.64 -7.89
CA TYR A 22 7.40 -7.50 -8.65
C TYR A 22 5.92 -7.30 -8.33
N VAL A 23 5.51 -6.06 -8.13
CA VAL A 23 4.13 -5.69 -7.84
C VAL A 23 3.53 -5.00 -9.06
N THR A 24 2.37 -5.48 -9.51
CA THR A 24 1.62 -4.93 -10.64
C THR A 24 0.20 -4.55 -10.21
N GLY A 25 -0.25 -3.34 -10.57
CA GLY A 25 -1.59 -2.85 -10.28
C GLY A 25 -1.58 -1.62 -9.38
N ASN A 26 -2.71 -1.38 -8.71
CA ASN A 26 -2.88 -0.20 -7.86
C ASN A 26 -2.25 -0.42 -6.47
N ILE A 27 -1.45 0.54 -6.02
CA ILE A 27 -0.86 0.57 -4.68
C ILE A 27 -1.25 1.87 -3.99
N LEU A 28 -1.38 1.82 -2.66
CA LEU A 28 -1.67 2.98 -1.81
C LEU A 28 -0.40 3.44 -1.12
N THR A 29 -0.08 4.72 -1.16
CA THR A 29 1.01 5.27 -0.34
C THR A 29 0.48 5.73 1.00
N ALA A 30 1.05 5.23 2.09
CA ALA A 30 0.71 5.68 3.44
C ALA A 30 1.97 5.74 4.31
N ARG A 31 2.00 6.72 5.21
CA ARG A 31 3.01 6.88 6.27
C ARG A 31 2.29 7.15 7.59
N ASP A 32 3.00 7.68 8.57
CA ASP A 32 2.56 7.90 9.95
C ASP A 32 1.17 8.55 10.07
N LEU A 33 0.97 9.71 9.43
CA LEU A 33 -0.28 10.47 9.54
C LEU A 33 -1.44 9.78 8.83
N ALA A 34 -1.17 9.11 7.71
CA ALA A 34 -2.19 8.37 6.98
C ALA A 34 -2.65 7.15 7.78
N HIS A 35 -1.71 6.39 8.36
CA HIS A 35 -2.01 5.25 9.24
C HIS A 35 -2.86 5.67 10.44
N ARG A 36 -2.48 6.76 11.12
CA ARG A 36 -3.26 7.28 12.26
C ARG A 36 -4.70 7.60 11.86
N ARG A 37 -4.88 8.33 10.74
CA ARG A 37 -6.21 8.72 10.26
C ARG A 37 -7.05 7.53 9.82
N ILE A 38 -6.44 6.51 9.23
CA ILE A 38 -7.12 5.26 8.86
C ILE A 38 -7.66 4.58 10.13
N ILE A 39 -6.83 4.45 11.15
CA ILE A 39 -7.22 3.85 12.44
C ILE A 39 -8.36 4.64 13.08
N GLU A 40 -8.24 5.97 13.17
CA GLU A 40 -9.29 6.84 13.72
C GLU A 40 -10.64 6.64 13.01
N TYR A 41 -10.64 6.54 11.67
CA TYR A 41 -11.88 6.33 10.91
C TYR A 41 -12.50 4.96 11.22
N LEU A 42 -11.67 3.91 11.30
CA LEU A 42 -12.12 2.56 11.60
C LEU A 42 -12.66 2.44 13.02
N GLU A 43 -12.02 3.08 14.00
CA GLU A 43 -12.48 3.12 15.41
C GLU A 43 -13.80 3.89 15.55
N GLU A 44 -13.99 4.96 14.78
CA GLU A 44 -15.24 5.72 14.71
C GLU A 44 -16.36 5.02 13.91
N GLY A 45 -16.09 3.84 13.32
CA GLY A 45 -17.05 3.11 12.48
C GLY A 45 -17.37 3.81 11.16
N ARG A 46 -16.46 4.67 10.68
CA ARG A 46 -16.61 5.42 9.43
C ARG A 46 -16.02 4.64 8.27
N GLU A 47 -16.64 4.79 7.11
CA GLU A 47 -16.10 4.24 5.86
C GLU A 47 -14.86 5.03 5.41
N LEU A 48 -13.85 4.30 4.94
CA LEU A 48 -12.69 4.90 4.30
C LEU A 48 -13.07 5.36 2.88
N PRO A 49 -12.47 6.45 2.36
CA PRO A 49 -12.74 6.92 1.01
C PRO A 49 -12.08 6.05 -0.09
N PHE A 50 -11.57 4.87 0.27
CA PHE A 50 -10.92 3.89 -0.60
C PHE A 50 -11.01 2.50 0.02
N GLU A 51 -10.89 1.48 -0.83
CA GLU A 51 -10.83 0.08 -0.40
C GLU A 51 -9.43 -0.28 0.12
N ILE A 52 -9.34 -0.67 1.38
CA ILE A 52 -8.09 -1.08 2.02
C ILE A 52 -7.93 -2.61 2.09
N ASP A 53 -9.04 -3.36 2.06
CA ASP A 53 -8.97 -4.83 2.08
C ASP A 53 -8.23 -5.33 0.85
N ARG A 54 -7.23 -6.21 1.07
CA ARG A 54 -6.34 -6.76 0.03
C ARG A 54 -5.59 -5.70 -0.80
N SER A 55 -5.51 -4.46 -0.33
CA SER A 55 -4.68 -3.43 -0.96
C SER A 55 -3.23 -3.52 -0.48
N ILE A 56 -2.30 -3.07 -1.33
CA ILE A 56 -0.88 -3.01 -0.99
C ILE A 56 -0.57 -1.59 -0.52
N ILE A 57 -0.06 -1.46 0.71
CA ILE A 57 0.43 -0.18 1.25
C ILE A 57 1.93 -0.08 1.02
N TYR A 58 2.36 1.01 0.40
CA TYR A 58 3.76 1.35 0.21
C TYR A 58 4.14 2.53 1.11
N HIS A 59 5.06 2.28 2.04
CA HIS A 59 5.63 3.32 2.91
C HIS A 59 6.51 4.26 2.08
N CYS A 60 5.90 5.32 1.57
CA CYS A 60 6.50 6.24 0.61
C CYS A 60 5.89 7.63 0.76
N GLY A 61 6.72 8.67 0.68
CA GLY A 61 6.29 10.06 0.52
C GLY A 61 6.55 10.52 -0.92
N PRO A 62 5.65 10.26 -1.87
CA PRO A 62 5.92 10.52 -3.28
C PRO A 62 5.99 12.02 -3.57
N LEU A 63 6.84 12.41 -4.53
CA LEU A 63 6.80 13.74 -5.13
C LEU A 63 5.86 13.70 -6.33
N ILE A 64 4.79 14.49 -6.28
CA ILE A 64 3.76 14.55 -7.33
C ILE A 64 3.73 15.95 -7.94
N LYS A 65 3.69 16.02 -9.27
CA LYS A 65 3.52 17.26 -10.02
C LYS A 65 2.58 17.02 -11.20
N ASP A 66 1.56 17.85 -11.35
CA ASP A 66 0.58 17.79 -12.44
C ASP A 66 -0.06 16.38 -12.60
N GLY A 67 -0.38 15.74 -11.47
CA GLY A 67 -0.96 14.39 -11.43
C GLY A 67 0.01 13.25 -11.76
N LYS A 68 1.30 13.54 -11.97
CA LYS A 68 2.33 12.54 -12.24
C LYS A 68 3.26 12.36 -11.06
N VAL A 69 3.60 11.11 -10.77
CA VAL A 69 4.62 10.75 -9.78
C VAL A 69 6.00 11.02 -10.38
N LEU A 70 6.76 11.92 -9.76
CA LEU A 70 8.15 12.23 -10.15
C LEU A 70 9.17 11.39 -9.37
N SER A 71 8.85 11.04 -8.13
CA SER A 71 9.68 10.20 -7.27
C SER A 71 8.81 9.44 -6.28
N ALA A 72 9.15 8.18 -6.02
CA ALA A 72 8.44 7.30 -5.09
C ALA A 72 9.43 6.33 -4.39
N GLY A 73 10.47 6.90 -3.78
CA GLY A 73 11.40 6.12 -2.96
C GLY A 73 10.78 5.65 -1.64
N PRO A 74 11.20 4.49 -1.11
CA PRO A 74 10.67 3.96 0.14
C PRO A 74 11.15 4.81 1.33
N THR A 75 10.38 4.79 2.41
CA THR A 75 10.80 5.30 3.71
C THR A 75 11.03 4.15 4.68
N THR A 76 11.68 4.45 5.82
CA THR A 76 11.77 3.49 6.93
C THR A 76 10.37 3.00 7.30
N SER A 77 10.23 1.68 7.39
CA SER A 77 8.97 0.98 7.71
C SER A 77 8.87 0.64 9.19
#